data_AF-A0A2D6SZF6-F1
#
_entry.id   AF-A0A2D6SZF6-F1
#
_cell.length_a   1.000
_cell.length_b   1.000
_cell.length_c   1.000
_cell.angle_alpha   90.00
_cell.angle_beta   90.00
_cell.angle_gamma   90.00
#
_symmetry.space_group_name_H-M   'P 1'
#
loop_
_entity.id
_entity.type
_entity.pdbx_description
1 polymer ?
#
loop_
_entity_poly.entity_id
_entity_poly.type
_entity_poly.pdbx_seq_one_letter_code
_entity_poly.pdbx_strand_id
1 'polypeptide(L)'
;MAEEQDRQRSWGFWVAVVPLFLVFVVYPASLGPALWVFWNTDLLSGHALAVEAFYTPLEWAAENVPGVGYVMGWYRELWWF
;
A
#
# COMPACT_ATOMS: atom_id res chain seq x y z
N MET A 1 -38.01 -3.98 11.09
CA MET A 1 -37.72 -3.66 9.67
C MET A 1 -36.72 -2.51 9.51
N ALA A 2 -36.80 -1.42 10.29
CA ALA A 2 -35.81 -0.33 10.24
C ALA A 2 -34.39 -0.75 10.66
N GLU A 3 -34.25 -1.60 11.69
CA GLU A 3 -32.94 -2.07 12.17
C GLU A 3 -32.17 -2.92 11.14
N GLU A 4 -32.85 -3.71 10.33
CA GLU A 4 -32.22 -4.52 9.27
C GLU A 4 -31.69 -3.64 8.13
N GLN A 5 -32.41 -2.55 7.83
CA GLN A 5 -32.07 -1.61 6.78
C GLN A 5 -30.87 -0.73 7.16
N ASP A 6 -30.77 -0.31 8.42
CA ASP A 6 -29.59 0.38 8.95
C ASP A 6 -28.35 -0.53 9.02
N ARG A 7 -28.54 -1.80 9.39
CA ARG A 7 -27.44 -2.79 9.41
C ARG A 7 -26.87 -3.05 8.02
N GLN A 8 -27.73 -3.20 7.01
CA GLN A 8 -27.29 -3.37 5.61
C GLN A 8 -26.57 -2.13 5.07
N ARG A 9 -27.02 -0.92 5.43
CA ARG A 9 -26.39 0.33 5.00
C ARG A 9 -25.02 0.54 5.63
N SER A 10 -24.87 0.18 6.91
CA SER A 10 -23.58 0.18 7.63
C SER A 10 -22.60 -0.83 7.04
N TRP A 11 -23.07 -2.06 6.75
CA TRP A 11 -22.22 -3.07 6.10
C TRP A 11 -21.76 -2.65 4.70
N GLY A 12 -22.65 -2.09 3.87
CA GLY A 12 -22.27 -1.58 2.55
C GLY A 12 -21.21 -0.48 2.62
N PHE A 13 -21.29 0.41 3.61
CA PHE A 13 -20.27 1.43 3.86
C PHE A 13 -18.91 0.83 4.19
N TRP A 14 -18.85 -0.11 5.14
CA TRP A 14 -17.57 -0.75 5.51
C TRP A 14 -16.96 -1.58 4.39
N VAL A 15 -17.78 -2.25 3.60
CA VAL A 15 -17.33 -3.02 2.42
C VAL A 15 -16.72 -2.11 1.35
N ALA A 16 -17.14 -0.85 1.24
CA ALA A 16 -16.51 0.10 0.31
C ALA A 16 -15.27 0.77 0.93
N VAL A 17 -15.36 1.19 2.19
CA VAL A 17 -14.30 1.97 2.87
C VAL A 17 -13.06 1.14 3.15
N VAL A 18 -13.22 -0.10 3.61
CA VAL A 18 -12.07 -0.94 3.99
C VAL A 18 -11.15 -1.23 2.78
N PRO A 19 -11.65 -1.67 1.62
CA PRO A 19 -10.80 -1.85 0.44
C PRO A 19 -10.13 -0.56 -0.03
N LEU A 20 -10.84 0.58 0.00
CA LEU A 20 -10.25 1.87 -0.35
C LEU A 20 -9.10 2.22 0.60
N PHE A 21 -9.30 2.05 1.91
CA PHE A 21 -8.25 2.27 2.90
C PHE A 21 -7.07 1.32 2.69
N LEU A 22 -7.32 0.04 2.42
CA LEU A 22 -6.27 -0.93 2.15
C LEU A 22 -5.45 -0.55 0.91
N VAL A 23 -6.12 -0.16 -0.17
CA VAL A 23 -5.48 0.16 -1.46
C VAL A 23 -4.74 1.51 -1.42
N PHE A 24 -5.33 2.55 -0.82
CA PHE A 24 -4.77 3.90 -0.88
C PHE A 24 -3.90 4.28 0.31
N VAL A 25 -3.97 3.55 1.41
CA VAL A 25 -3.19 3.86 2.63
C VAL A 25 -2.27 2.72 2.99
N VAL A 26 -2.83 1.52 3.21
CA VAL A 26 -2.03 0.39 3.73
C VAL A 26 -1.02 -0.10 2.70
N TYR A 27 -1.41 -0.19 1.42
CA TYR A 27 -0.54 -0.66 0.35
C TYR A 27 0.65 0.27 0.07
N PRO A 28 0.50 1.61 -0.07
CA PRO A 28 1.65 2.50 -0.14
C PRO A 28 2.50 2.48 1.14
N ALA A 29 1.86 2.42 2.30
CA ALA A 29 2.55 2.35 3.58
C ALA A 29 3.37 1.05 3.74
N SER A 30 2.96 -0.07 3.13
CA SER A 30 3.71 -1.32 3.23
C SER A 30 5.02 -1.34 2.43
N LEU A 31 5.25 -0.38 1.52
CA LEU A 31 6.45 -0.33 0.68
C LEU A 31 7.74 -0.24 1.51
N GLY A 32 7.79 0.67 2.48
CA GLY A 32 8.96 0.88 3.35
C GLY A 32 9.40 -0.39 4.09
N PRO A 33 8.54 -1.04 4.90
CA PRO A 33 8.90 -2.27 5.58
C PRO A 33 9.20 -3.42 4.62
N ALA A 34 8.51 -3.51 3.47
CA ALA A 34 8.79 -4.53 2.48
C ALA A 34 10.21 -4.40 1.89
N LEU A 35 10.62 -3.18 1.53
CA LEU A 35 11.97 -2.89 1.06
C LEU A 35 13.02 -3.07 2.16
N TRP A 36 12.70 -2.70 3.41
CA TRP A 36 13.58 -2.91 4.54
C TRP A 36 13.86 -4.40 4.76
N VAL A 37 12.82 -5.24 4.78
CA VAL A 37 12.97 -6.71 4.90
C VAL A 37 13.74 -7.25 3.70
N PHE A 38 13.43 -6.78 2.49
CA PHE A 38 14.09 -7.22 1.27
C PHE A 38 15.60 -6.95 1.26
N TRP A 39 16.06 -5.80 1.76
CA TRP A 39 17.49 -5.46 1.78
C TRP A 39 18.24 -5.87 3.05
N ASN A 40 17.56 -6.07 4.19
CA ASN A 40 18.22 -6.41 5.46
C ASN A 40 18.10 -7.89 5.84
N THR A 41 17.34 -8.68 5.08
CA THR A 41 17.17 -10.11 5.36
C THR A 41 17.35 -10.95 4.10
N ASP A 42 17.92 -12.14 4.24
CA ASP A 42 18.06 -13.09 3.12
C ASP A 42 16.72 -13.73 2.70
N LEU A 43 15.62 -13.44 3.42
CA LEU A 43 14.30 -14.08 3.27
C LEU A 43 13.66 -13.86 1.90
N LEU A 44 13.96 -12.74 1.24
CA LEU A 44 13.28 -12.33 0.00
C LEU A 44 14.20 -12.35 -1.23
N SER A 45 15.41 -12.88 -1.13
CA SER A 45 16.35 -12.98 -2.26
C SER A 45 15.75 -13.72 -3.49
N GLY A 46 14.93 -14.74 -3.27
CA GLY A 46 14.18 -15.44 -4.33
C GLY A 46 12.87 -14.76 -4.78
N HIS A 47 12.46 -13.68 -4.12
CA HIS A 47 11.18 -13.01 -4.31
C HIS A 47 11.32 -11.58 -4.84
N ALA A 48 12.52 -11.16 -5.25
CA ALA A 48 12.80 -9.82 -5.78
C ALA A 48 11.81 -9.40 -6.87
N LEU A 49 11.62 -10.27 -7.87
CA LEU A 49 10.68 -10.04 -8.97
C LEU A 49 9.23 -9.93 -8.50
N ALA A 50 8.85 -10.67 -7.46
CA ALA A 50 7.49 -10.61 -6.91
C ALA A 50 7.26 -9.30 -6.16
N VAL A 51 8.25 -8.81 -5.41
CA VAL A 51 8.19 -7.51 -4.72
C VAL A 51 8.12 -6.37 -5.74
N GLU A 52 8.97 -6.41 -6.77
CA GLU A 52 8.98 -5.44 -7.87
C GLU A 52 7.62 -5.40 -8.59
N ALA A 53 7.11 -6.56 -9.02
CA ALA A 53 5.82 -6.67 -9.70
C ALA A 53 4.64 -6.23 -8.81
N PHE A 54 4.71 -6.52 -7.50
CA PHE A 54 3.65 -6.13 -6.56
C PHE A 54 3.58 -4.61 -6.39
N TYR A 55 4.71 -3.90 -6.47
CA TYR A 55 4.78 -2.44 -6.27
C TYR A 55 4.83 -1.62 -7.58
N THR A 56 4.77 -2.25 -8.75
CA THR A 56 4.71 -1.58 -10.07
C THR A 56 3.66 -0.46 -10.15
N PRO A 57 2.44 -0.59 -9.59
CA PRO A 57 1.48 0.52 -9.59
C PRO A 57 1.98 1.78 -8.88
N LEU A 58 2.75 1.63 -7.79
CA LEU A 58 3.31 2.78 -7.08
C LEU A 58 4.48 3.40 -7.85
N GLU A 59 5.31 2.57 -8.49
CA GLU A 59 6.37 3.05 -9.38
C GLU A 59 5.79 3.85 -10.54
N TRP A 60 4.77 3.32 -11.21
CA TRP A 60 4.05 4.04 -12.25
C TRP A 60 3.49 5.38 -11.73
N ALA A 61 2.90 5.40 -10.53
CA ALA A 61 2.39 6.62 -9.94
C ALA A 61 3.51 7.63 -9.63
N ALA A 62 4.67 7.16 -9.17
CA ALA A 62 5.84 8.02 -8.91
C ALA A 62 6.35 8.70 -10.19
N GLU A 63 6.31 7.99 -11.32
CA GLU A 63 6.77 8.49 -12.62
C GLU A 63 5.76 9.43 -13.30
N ASN A 64 4.47 9.17 -13.13
CA ASN A 64 3.42 9.82 -13.92
C ASN A 64 2.62 10.88 -13.14
N VAL A 65 2.63 10.85 -11.80
CA VAL A 65 1.86 11.79 -10.97
C VAL A 65 2.79 12.80 -10.30
N PRO A 66 2.61 14.11 -10.55
CA PRO A 66 3.44 15.14 -9.95
C PRO A 66 3.47 15.06 -8.42
N GLY A 67 4.67 15.03 -7.85
CA GLY A 67 4.90 15.01 -6.40
C GLY A 67 4.89 13.62 -5.75
N VAL A 68 4.33 12.58 -6.38
CA VAL A 68 4.29 11.24 -5.79
C VAL A 68 5.70 10.67 -5.63
N GLY A 69 6.57 10.80 -6.64
CA GLY A 69 7.95 10.33 -6.54
C GLY A 69 8.75 10.97 -5.41
N TYR A 70 8.53 12.27 -5.15
CA TYR A 70 9.16 12.96 -4.03
C TYR A 70 8.67 12.42 -2.67
N VAL A 71 7.35 12.28 -2.50
CA VAL A 71 6.76 11.76 -1.26
C VAL A 71 7.19 10.32 -1.01
N MET A 72 7.20 9.47 -2.03
CA MET A 72 7.66 8.09 -1.92
C MET A 72 9.15 7.99 -1.61
N GLY A 73 9.97 8.85 -2.23
CA GLY A 73 11.41 8.94 -1.92
C GLY A 73 11.65 9.30 -0.46
N TRP A 74 11.02 10.38 0.01
CA TRP A 74 11.07 10.78 1.42
C TRP A 74 10.58 9.67 2.37
N TYR A 75 9.46 9.02 2.05
CA TYR A 75 8.93 7.93 2.86
C TYR A 75 9.89 6.74 2.92
N ARG A 76 10.49 6.38 1.78
CA ARG A 76 11.51 5.33 1.71
C ARG A 76 12.66 5.70 2.63
N GLU A 77 13.23 6.89 2.53
CA GLU A 77 14.38 7.32 3.35
C GLU A 77 14.19 7.11 4.86
N LEU A 78 12.97 7.27 5.40
CA LEU A 78 12.68 7.04 6.82
C LEU A 78 13.04 5.65 7.35
N TRP A 79 13.17 4.66 6.47
CA TRP A 79 13.49 3.27 6.85
C TRP A 79 14.99 2.95 6.81
N TRP A 80 15.83 3.90 6.40
CA TRP A 80 17.30 3.74 6.34
C TRP A 80 18.04 4.65 7.32
N PHE A 81 17.32 5.23 8.29
CA PHE A 81 17.86 5.88 9.49
C PHE A 81 17.75 4.95 10.70
#